data_AF-A0A7C4CJW7-F1
#
_entry.id   AF-A0A7C4CJW7-F1
#
_cell.length_a   1.000
_cell.length_b   1.000
_cell.length_c   1.000
_cell.angle_alpha   90.00
_cell.angle_beta   90.00
_cell.angle_gamma   90.00
#
_symmetry.space_group_name_H-M   'P 1'
#
loop_
_entity.id
_entity.type
_entity.pdbx_description
1 polymer ?
#
loop_
_entity_poly.entity_id
_entity_poly.type
_entity_poly.pdbx_seq_one_letter_code
_entity_poly.pdbx_strand_id
1 'polypeptide(L)'
;MKIVRVEEIEEAVRRLSMNVNYFIRDEVKEAYKKSLEREVSESGKEILSQMIENVELAAREQLPICQDTGVSIIYVEMGEDVRIEGGSLYDAINKGVSRGYKEGYLRKSVVKDPLFNRVNTGDNTPAMIHVDIVPGDLFRITFMAKGTGAENMSRLAMLTPAAGVRGVKDFVLKTVAEAGPNPCPPVVVGVGIGGTFDVVGWLAKKALMREFGSRHPDPNYAKLELELLEEVNKLGVGPQGLGGRITALDVRIETAPCHIGALPVAVNLDCHAHRVGVWEK
;
A
#
# COMPACT_ATOMS: atom_id res chain seq x y z
N MET A 1 24.49 -5.85 19.64
CA MET A 1 23.40 -6.81 19.37
C MET A 1 22.16 -6.37 20.11
N LYS A 2 21.13 -5.94 19.36
CA LYS A 2 19.85 -5.50 19.87
C LYS A 2 18.90 -6.68 20.01
N ILE A 3 18.21 -6.76 21.15
CA ILE A 3 17.25 -7.84 21.41
C ILE A 3 15.83 -7.31 21.24
N VAL A 4 15.05 -8.01 20.40
CA VAL A 4 13.63 -7.73 20.20
C VAL A 4 12.84 -8.96 20.62
N ARG A 5 12.02 -8.82 21.65
CA ARG A 5 11.22 -9.93 22.16
C ARG A 5 9.94 -10.10 21.34
N VAL A 6 9.51 -11.34 21.15
CA VAL A 6 8.29 -11.65 20.38
C VAL A 6 7.03 -10.99 20.95
N GLU A 7 6.95 -10.74 22.25
CA GLU A 7 5.81 -10.05 22.87
C GLU A 7 5.73 -8.58 22.44
N GLU A 8 6.87 -7.94 22.20
CA GLU A 8 6.93 -6.56 21.71
C GLU A 8 6.48 -6.49 20.25
N ILE A 9 6.88 -7.47 19.44
CA ILE A 9 6.44 -7.61 18.04
C ILE A 9 4.93 -7.86 17.98
N GLU A 10 4.44 -8.80 18.79
CA GLU A 10 3.02 -9.15 18.85
C GLU A 10 2.18 -7.92 19.22
N GLU A 11 2.57 -7.18 20.27
CA GLU A 11 1.86 -5.98 20.71
C GLU A 11 1.96 -4.84 19.69
N ALA A 12 3.12 -4.65 19.05
CA ALA A 12 3.29 -3.66 17.99
C ALA A 12 2.37 -3.95 16.80
N VAL A 13 2.36 -5.20 16.30
CA VAL A 13 1.52 -5.60 15.17
C VAL A 13 0.04 -5.55 15.52
N ARG A 14 -0.34 -5.94 16.76
CA ARG A 14 -1.71 -5.81 17.27
C ARG A 14 -2.18 -4.36 17.20
N ARG A 15 -1.41 -3.43 17.77
CA ARG A 15 -1.72 -1.99 17.74
C ARG A 15 -1.77 -1.45 16.32
N LEU A 16 -0.77 -1.80 15.49
CA LEU A 16 -0.72 -1.34 14.10
C LEU A 16 -1.96 -1.79 13.32
N SER A 17 -2.38 -3.05 13.45
CA SER A 17 -3.55 -3.57 12.73
C SER A 17 -4.85 -2.81 13.03
N MET A 18 -5.02 -2.36 14.28
CA MET A 18 -6.15 -1.50 14.68
C MET A 18 -5.95 -0.07 14.21
N ASN A 19 -4.79 0.53 14.53
CA ASN A 19 -4.52 1.94 14.28
C ASN A 19 -4.59 2.29 12.79
N VAL A 20 -4.02 1.48 11.90
CA VAL A 20 -4.09 1.77 10.45
C VAL A 20 -5.51 1.67 9.90
N ASN A 21 -6.41 0.95 10.58
CA ASN A 21 -7.80 0.85 10.17
C ASN A 21 -8.67 2.00 10.69
N TYR A 22 -8.30 2.63 11.81
CA TYR A 22 -9.07 3.74 12.40
C TYR A 22 -8.51 5.12 12.03
N PHE A 23 -7.19 5.20 11.88
CA PHE A 23 -6.47 6.45 11.67
C PHE A 23 -5.71 6.38 10.35
N ILE A 24 -6.01 7.32 9.46
CA ILE A 24 -5.16 7.58 8.29
C ILE A 24 -4.10 8.61 8.67
N ARG A 25 -2.92 8.53 8.03
CA ARG A 25 -1.83 9.47 8.28
C ARG A 25 -2.22 10.91 7.90
N ASP A 26 -1.67 11.88 8.61
CA ASP A 26 -2.05 13.28 8.43
C ASP A 26 -1.66 13.83 7.05
N GLU A 27 -0.58 13.34 6.46
CA GLU A 27 -0.17 13.70 5.10
C GLU A 27 -1.20 13.26 4.06
N VAL A 28 -1.89 12.14 4.29
CA VAL A 28 -2.97 11.67 3.41
C VAL A 28 -4.22 12.53 3.60
N LYS A 29 -4.56 12.93 4.83
CA LYS A 29 -5.67 13.87 5.09
C LYS A 29 -5.41 15.21 4.41
N GLU A 30 -4.18 15.70 4.47
CA GLU A 30 -3.77 16.93 3.81
C GLU A 30 -3.84 16.79 2.28
N ALA A 31 -3.51 15.63 1.73
CA ALA A 31 -3.70 15.34 0.31
C ALA A 31 -5.16 15.37 -0.11
N TYR A 32 -6.10 14.89 0.73
CA TYR A 32 -7.53 15.04 0.46
C TYR A 32 -7.96 16.49 0.43
N LYS A 33 -7.55 17.30 1.41
CA LYS A 33 -7.89 18.73 1.47
C LYS A 33 -7.39 19.48 0.24
N LYS A 34 -6.11 19.30 -0.11
CA LYS A 34 -5.52 19.87 -1.35
C LYS A 34 -6.20 19.37 -2.62
N SER A 35 -6.65 18.11 -2.63
CA SER A 35 -7.38 17.55 -3.76
C SER A 35 -8.76 18.18 -3.89
N LEU A 36 -9.46 18.40 -2.78
CA LEU A 36 -10.77 19.06 -2.74
C LEU A 36 -10.70 20.49 -3.31
N GLU A 37 -9.64 21.24 -2.97
CA GLU A 37 -9.40 22.58 -3.51
C GLU A 37 -9.13 22.60 -5.02
N ARG A 38 -8.50 21.54 -5.55
CA ARG A 38 -8.09 21.43 -6.96
C ARG A 38 -9.12 20.77 -7.86
N GLU A 39 -10.05 20.02 -7.28
CA GLU A 39 -11.11 19.33 -8.00
C GLU A 39 -12.12 20.34 -8.54
N VAL A 40 -12.56 20.10 -9.77
CA VAL A 40 -13.50 20.96 -10.49
C VAL A 40 -14.87 20.30 -10.66
N SER A 41 -14.91 18.96 -10.63
CA SER A 41 -16.14 18.19 -10.68
C SER A 41 -16.90 18.32 -9.36
N GLU A 42 -18.18 18.71 -9.42
CA GLU A 42 -19.01 18.83 -8.22
C GLU A 42 -19.21 17.48 -7.51
N SER A 43 -19.43 16.40 -8.28
CA SER A 43 -19.46 15.05 -7.71
C SER A 43 -18.11 14.66 -7.11
N GLY A 44 -17.00 15.04 -7.76
CA GLY A 44 -15.65 14.79 -7.24
C GLY A 44 -15.39 15.48 -5.90
N LYS A 45 -15.81 16.76 -5.76
CA LYS A 45 -15.72 17.52 -4.51
C LYS A 45 -16.58 16.91 -3.40
N GLU A 46 -17.80 16.49 -3.72
CA GLU A 46 -18.69 15.85 -2.76
C GLU A 46 -18.07 14.54 -2.23
N ILE A 47 -17.56 13.70 -3.12
CA ILE A 47 -16.85 12.46 -2.76
C ILE A 47 -15.63 12.74 -1.88
N LEU A 48 -14.79 13.70 -2.24
CA LEU A 48 -13.62 14.07 -1.43
C LEU A 48 -14.02 14.60 -0.05
N SER A 49 -15.12 15.36 0.04
CA SER A 49 -15.65 15.85 1.31
C SER A 49 -16.13 14.70 2.20
N GLN A 50 -16.87 13.74 1.63
CA GLN A 50 -17.28 12.53 2.34
C GLN A 50 -16.09 11.68 2.79
N MET A 51 -15.02 11.60 1.99
CA MET A 51 -13.78 10.91 2.39
C MET A 51 -13.14 11.56 3.61
N ILE A 52 -13.09 12.90 3.66
CA ILE A 52 -12.55 13.66 4.80
C ILE A 52 -13.41 13.43 6.05
N GLU A 53 -14.73 13.55 5.92
CA GLU A 53 -15.66 13.29 7.03
C GLU A 53 -15.55 11.85 7.55
N ASN A 54 -15.45 10.87 6.64
CA ASN A 54 -15.32 9.46 6.99
C ASN A 54 -14.04 9.17 7.79
N VAL A 55 -12.90 9.76 7.42
CA VAL A 55 -11.65 9.54 8.18
C VAL A 55 -11.68 10.21 9.56
N GLU A 56 -12.37 11.35 9.70
CA GLU A 56 -12.57 12.01 10.98
C GLU A 56 -13.51 11.21 11.88
N LEU A 57 -14.61 10.69 11.32
CA LEU A 57 -15.56 9.84 12.02
C LEU A 57 -14.92 8.52 12.46
N ALA A 58 -14.19 7.85 11.56
CA ALA A 58 -13.48 6.61 11.85
C ALA A 58 -12.50 6.78 13.02
N ALA A 59 -11.76 7.88 13.05
CA ALA A 59 -10.84 8.20 14.13
C ALA A 59 -11.57 8.47 15.47
N ARG A 60 -12.67 9.23 15.44
CA ARG A 60 -13.43 9.59 16.64
C ARG A 60 -14.14 8.40 17.26
N GLU A 61 -14.80 7.58 16.44
CA GLU A 61 -15.60 6.43 16.89
C GLU A 61 -14.77 5.15 16.99
N GLN A 62 -13.48 5.19 16.61
CA GLN A 62 -12.60 4.03 16.51
C GLN A 62 -13.22 2.90 15.67
N LEU A 63 -13.82 3.29 14.54
CA LEU A 63 -14.42 2.39 13.56
C LEU A 63 -13.52 2.29 12.33
N PRO A 64 -13.52 1.14 11.62
CA PRO A 64 -12.69 1.00 10.43
C PRO A 64 -13.13 1.98 9.33
N ILE A 65 -12.17 2.70 8.74
CA ILE A 65 -12.37 3.65 7.62
C ILE A 65 -13.10 2.99 6.44
N CYS A 66 -12.90 1.68 6.26
CA CYS A 66 -13.52 0.91 5.19
C CYS A 66 -13.97 -0.46 5.72
N GLN A 67 -15.12 -0.94 5.23
CA GLN A 67 -15.65 -2.27 5.51
C GLN A 67 -14.67 -3.39 5.11
N ASP A 68 -13.86 -3.17 4.08
CA ASP A 68 -12.72 -4.03 3.78
C ASP A 68 -11.51 -3.60 4.61
N THR A 69 -11.35 -4.22 5.78
CA THR A 69 -10.17 -4.03 6.66
C THR A 69 -8.89 -4.66 6.10
N GLY A 70 -8.96 -5.22 4.89
CA GLY A 70 -7.82 -5.60 4.07
C GLY A 70 -7.07 -6.85 4.53
N VAL A 71 -6.12 -7.25 3.70
CA VAL A 71 -5.09 -8.25 4.02
C VAL A 71 -3.90 -7.54 4.67
N SER A 72 -3.34 -8.16 5.71
CA SER A 72 -2.16 -7.62 6.41
C SER A 72 -0.90 -7.90 5.60
N ILE A 73 -0.29 -6.85 5.04
CA ILE A 73 1.05 -6.92 4.46
C ILE A 73 2.03 -6.35 5.49
N ILE A 74 3.05 -7.13 5.82
CA ILE A 74 4.03 -6.81 6.86
C ILE A 74 5.39 -6.75 6.20
N TYR A 75 6.03 -5.59 6.27
CA TYR A 75 7.39 -5.40 5.83
C TYR A 75 8.29 -5.20 7.04
N VAL A 76 9.29 -6.05 7.19
CA VAL A 76 10.25 -5.99 8.29
C VAL A 76 11.61 -5.62 7.72
N GLU A 77 12.17 -4.52 8.19
CA GLU A 77 13.59 -4.19 8.01
C GLU A 77 14.31 -4.64 9.29
N MET A 78 15.09 -5.71 9.18
CA MET A 78 15.78 -6.34 10.32
C MET A 78 17.29 -6.21 10.17
N GLY A 79 17.89 -5.46 11.09
CA GLY A 79 19.32 -5.26 11.21
C GLY A 79 20.08 -6.57 11.40
N GLU A 80 21.27 -6.70 10.80
CA GLU A 80 22.18 -7.83 11.03
C GLU A 80 22.56 -7.99 12.51
N ASP A 81 22.56 -6.90 13.28
CA ASP A 81 22.82 -6.89 14.72
C ASP A 81 21.58 -7.13 15.58
N VAL A 82 20.44 -7.51 14.99
CA VAL A 82 19.18 -7.78 15.70
C VAL A 82 19.01 -9.27 15.97
N ARG A 83 18.64 -9.62 17.21
CA ARG A 83 18.25 -10.96 17.62
C ARG A 83 16.82 -10.98 18.10
N ILE A 84 16.00 -11.84 17.50
CA ILE A 84 14.66 -12.14 17.99
C ILE A 84 14.74 -13.12 19.16
N GLU A 85 14.06 -12.81 20.26
CA GLU A 85 14.05 -13.62 21.48
C GLU A 85 12.62 -14.02 21.86
N GLY A 86 12.46 -15.23 22.42
CA GLY A 86 11.18 -15.74 22.90
C GLY A 86 10.34 -16.51 21.89
N GLY A 87 10.77 -16.62 20.62
CA GLY A 87 10.08 -17.45 19.63
C GLY A 87 10.35 -17.05 18.18
N SER A 88 9.39 -17.38 17.31
CA SER A 88 9.41 -17.06 15.88
C SER A 88 8.87 -15.67 15.59
N LEU A 89 9.59 -14.90 14.77
CA LEU A 89 9.13 -13.61 14.22
C LEU A 89 7.78 -13.75 13.52
N TYR A 90 7.63 -14.79 12.68
CA TYR A 90 6.43 -15.03 11.90
C TYR A 90 5.22 -15.36 12.79
N ASP A 91 5.43 -16.14 13.85
CA ASP A 91 4.36 -16.47 14.79
C ASP A 91 3.94 -15.23 15.60
N ALA A 92 4.91 -14.42 16.04
CA ALA A 92 4.63 -13.17 16.76
C ALA A 92 3.80 -12.20 15.91
N ILE A 93 4.16 -12.03 14.64
CA ILE A 93 3.43 -11.20 13.69
C ILE A 93 2.00 -11.75 13.50
N ASN A 94 1.84 -13.04 13.22
CA ASN A 94 0.51 -13.63 12.98
C ASN A 94 -0.38 -13.59 14.24
N LYS A 95 0.19 -13.79 15.44
CA LYS A 95 -0.53 -13.61 16.70
C LYS A 95 -0.99 -12.16 16.87
N GLY A 96 -0.12 -11.20 16.56
CA GLY A 96 -0.46 -9.77 16.61
C GLY A 96 -1.62 -9.42 15.67
N VAL A 97 -1.58 -9.92 14.43
CA VAL A 97 -2.68 -9.77 13.45
C VAL A 97 -3.96 -10.42 13.97
N SER A 98 -3.90 -11.69 14.37
CA SER A 98 -5.07 -12.43 14.87
C SER A 98 -5.74 -11.72 16.05
N ARG A 99 -4.94 -11.23 17.01
CA ARG A 99 -5.42 -10.46 18.17
C ARG A 99 -6.01 -9.13 17.76
N GLY A 100 -5.31 -8.32 16.99
CA GLY A 100 -5.77 -6.98 16.64
C GLY A 100 -7.02 -6.98 15.76
N TYR A 101 -7.17 -7.95 14.85
CA TYR A 101 -8.42 -8.12 14.09
C TYR A 101 -9.59 -8.62 14.95
N LYS A 102 -9.34 -9.39 16.01
CA LYS A 102 -10.39 -9.82 16.96
C LYS A 102 -10.80 -8.70 17.91
N GLU A 103 -9.83 -8.09 18.58
CA GLU A 103 -10.03 -7.03 19.58
C GLU A 103 -10.57 -5.75 18.94
N GLY A 104 -10.12 -5.42 17.73
CA GLY A 104 -10.59 -4.27 16.98
C GLY A 104 -11.89 -4.47 16.20
N TYR A 105 -12.56 -5.61 16.35
CA TYR A 105 -13.78 -5.98 15.62
C TYR A 105 -13.66 -5.78 14.09
N LEU A 106 -12.46 -6.02 13.55
CA LEU A 106 -12.15 -5.85 12.13
C LEU A 106 -12.65 -7.04 11.32
N ARG A 107 -12.87 -6.83 10.02
CA ARG A 107 -13.37 -7.87 9.11
C ARG A 107 -12.27 -8.88 8.76
N LYS A 108 -12.49 -10.14 9.12
CA LYS A 108 -11.61 -11.26 8.73
C LYS A 108 -11.93 -11.71 7.31
N SER A 109 -11.03 -11.47 6.39
CA SER A 109 -11.24 -11.55 4.94
C SER A 109 -10.32 -12.57 4.24
N VAL A 110 -9.46 -13.27 4.99
CA VAL A 110 -8.56 -14.29 4.43
C VAL A 110 -9.23 -15.67 4.40
N VAL A 111 -9.01 -16.41 3.32
CA VAL A 111 -9.46 -17.80 3.14
C VAL A 111 -8.27 -18.76 3.22
N LYS A 112 -8.49 -19.97 3.74
CA LYS A 112 -7.46 -20.99 3.92
C LYS A 112 -6.98 -21.61 2.61
N ASP A 113 -7.92 -21.90 1.72
CA ASP A 113 -7.67 -22.45 0.38
C ASP A 113 -8.22 -21.46 -0.65
N PRO A 114 -7.41 -21.01 -1.62
CA PRO A 114 -7.80 -19.99 -2.58
C PRO A 114 -8.72 -20.50 -3.70
N LEU A 115 -8.70 -21.80 -4.02
CA LEU A 115 -9.28 -22.34 -5.24
C LEU A 115 -10.44 -23.30 -4.99
N PHE A 116 -10.26 -24.30 -4.12
CA PHE A 116 -11.22 -25.40 -3.99
C PHE A 116 -12.11 -25.23 -2.76
N ASN A 117 -11.51 -25.04 -1.58
CA ASN A 117 -12.25 -25.01 -0.32
C ASN A 117 -12.10 -23.68 0.42
N ARG A 118 -12.72 -22.62 -0.12
CA ARG A 118 -12.59 -21.21 0.32
C ARG A 118 -13.22 -20.90 1.69
N VAL A 119 -12.75 -21.57 2.74
CA VAL A 119 -13.17 -21.38 4.14
C VAL A 119 -12.40 -20.21 4.75
N ASN A 120 -13.11 -19.30 5.42
CA ASN A 120 -12.50 -18.17 6.13
C ASN A 120 -11.59 -18.65 7.26
N THR A 121 -10.48 -17.95 7.49
CA THR A 121 -9.53 -18.31 8.56
C THR A 121 -10.05 -17.96 9.95
N GLY A 122 -10.99 -17.02 10.05
CA GLY A 122 -11.64 -16.58 11.29
C GLY A 122 -10.87 -15.51 12.06
N ASP A 123 -9.65 -15.18 11.63
CA ASP A 123 -8.77 -14.23 12.30
C ASP A 123 -7.89 -13.38 11.36
N ASN A 124 -8.16 -13.42 10.05
CA ASN A 124 -7.44 -12.66 9.01
C ASN A 124 -5.97 -13.04 8.81
N THR A 125 -5.52 -14.17 9.40
CA THR A 125 -4.19 -14.73 9.15
C THR A 125 -4.24 -15.75 7.99
N PRO A 126 -3.09 -16.11 7.36
CA PRO A 126 -1.76 -15.55 7.58
C PRO A 126 -1.59 -14.14 7.01
N ALA A 127 -0.69 -13.37 7.64
CA ALA A 127 -0.18 -12.14 7.06
C ALA A 127 0.79 -12.43 5.91
N MET A 128 0.89 -11.50 4.95
CA MET A 128 1.90 -11.55 3.89
C MET A 128 3.16 -10.84 4.40
N ILE A 129 4.18 -11.62 4.78
CA ILE A 129 5.37 -11.12 5.50
C ILE A 129 6.58 -11.09 4.57
N HIS A 130 7.17 -9.90 4.43
CA HIS A 130 8.40 -9.65 3.70
C HIS A 130 9.47 -9.17 4.69
N VAL A 131 10.66 -9.74 4.63
CA VAL A 131 11.78 -9.40 5.53
C VAL A 131 12.99 -9.03 4.67
N ASP A 132 13.48 -7.80 4.83
CA ASP A 132 14.76 -7.36 4.30
C ASP A 132 15.78 -7.32 5.44
N ILE A 133 16.93 -7.96 5.24
CA ILE A 133 18.07 -7.82 6.15
C ILE A 133 18.82 -6.55 5.78
N VAL A 134 19.06 -5.69 6.77
CA VAL A 134 19.72 -4.39 6.60
C VAL A 134 20.94 -4.27 7.52
N PRO A 135 21.93 -3.41 7.21
CA PRO A 135 23.06 -3.19 8.11
C PRO A 135 22.64 -2.58 9.46
N GLY A 136 23.40 -2.87 10.52
CA GLY A 136 23.23 -2.26 11.84
C GLY A 136 22.14 -2.93 12.69
N ASP A 137 21.55 -2.17 13.62
CA ASP A 137 20.61 -2.67 14.62
C ASP A 137 19.17 -2.14 14.48
N LEU A 138 18.81 -1.66 13.29
CA LEU A 138 17.44 -1.22 12.99
C LEU A 138 16.47 -2.40 13.11
N PHE A 139 15.34 -2.22 13.79
CA PHE A 139 14.22 -3.14 13.69
C PHE A 139 12.93 -2.36 13.43
N ARG A 140 12.47 -2.37 12.18
CA ARG A 140 11.28 -1.64 11.76
C ARG A 140 10.24 -2.59 11.18
N ILE A 141 9.00 -2.44 11.62
CA ILE A 141 7.83 -3.11 11.06
C ILE A 141 6.95 -2.04 10.41
N THR A 142 6.76 -2.17 9.10
CA THR A 142 5.72 -1.44 8.37
C THR A 142 4.53 -2.36 8.14
N PHE A 143 3.36 -1.95 8.63
CA PHE A 143 2.09 -2.64 8.44
C PHE A 143 1.27 -1.91 7.39
N MET A 144 0.79 -2.62 6.38
CA MET A 144 -0.19 -2.11 5.43
C MET A 144 -1.46 -2.96 5.44
N ALA A 145 -2.63 -2.32 5.64
CA ALA A 145 -3.94 -2.96 5.52
C ALA A 145 -4.44 -2.83 4.07
N LYS A 146 -4.04 -3.77 3.21
CA LYS A 146 -4.30 -3.69 1.76
C LYS A 146 -5.72 -4.12 1.41
N GLY A 147 -6.52 -3.18 0.89
CA GLY A 147 -7.86 -3.47 0.37
C GLY A 147 -7.82 -4.30 -0.92
N THR A 148 -8.70 -5.28 -1.03
CA THR A 148 -8.73 -6.26 -2.14
C THR A 148 -9.25 -5.66 -3.45
N GLY A 149 -10.17 -4.69 -3.38
CA GLY A 149 -10.66 -3.99 -4.58
C GLY A 149 -9.53 -3.34 -5.38
N ALA A 150 -8.63 -2.63 -4.70
CA ALA A 150 -7.46 -2.03 -5.34
C ALA A 150 -6.37 -3.06 -5.67
N GLU A 151 -6.17 -4.08 -4.84
CA GLU A 151 -5.20 -5.14 -5.12
C GLU A 151 -5.50 -5.85 -6.46
N ASN A 152 -6.76 -6.20 -6.70
CA ASN A 152 -7.20 -6.91 -7.90
C ASN A 152 -7.04 -6.09 -9.19
N MET A 153 -6.89 -4.77 -9.08
CA MET A 153 -6.68 -3.87 -10.22
C MET A 153 -5.20 -3.66 -10.56
N SER A 154 -4.30 -4.30 -9.82
CA SER A 154 -2.86 -4.24 -10.05
C SER A 154 -2.44 -5.11 -11.23
N ARG A 155 -1.40 -4.70 -11.94
CA ARG A 155 -0.91 -5.40 -13.16
C ARG A 155 0.60 -5.48 -13.17
N LEU A 156 1.11 -6.50 -13.84
CA LEU A 156 2.54 -6.71 -14.08
C LEU A 156 2.74 -7.05 -15.56
N ALA A 157 3.81 -6.52 -16.14
CA ALA A 157 4.24 -6.84 -17.50
C ALA A 157 5.76 -7.01 -17.57
N MET A 158 6.20 -7.91 -18.45
CA MET A 158 7.60 -8.08 -18.82
C MET A 158 7.84 -7.36 -20.14
N LEU A 159 8.19 -6.07 -20.08
CA LEU A 159 8.46 -5.27 -21.27
C LEU A 159 9.84 -5.61 -21.84
N THR A 160 10.06 -5.24 -23.10
CA THR A 160 11.40 -5.25 -23.69
C THR A 160 12.13 -3.95 -23.32
N PRO A 161 13.47 -3.95 -23.22
CA PRO A 161 14.25 -2.74 -22.98
C PRO A 161 13.97 -1.60 -23.97
N ALA A 162 13.63 -1.95 -25.23
CA ALA A 162 13.27 -0.99 -26.28
C ALA A 162 12.01 -0.18 -25.97
N ALA A 163 11.13 -0.66 -25.07
CA ALA A 163 9.95 0.08 -24.62
C ALA A 163 10.35 1.36 -23.85
N GLY A 164 11.48 1.31 -23.12
CA GLY A 164 12.04 2.45 -22.39
C GLY A 164 11.04 3.13 -21.46
N VAL A 165 11.30 4.40 -21.15
CA VAL A 165 10.44 5.21 -20.25
C VAL A 165 9.03 5.34 -20.79
N ARG A 166 8.86 5.51 -22.10
CA ARG A 166 7.54 5.64 -22.73
C ARG A 166 6.68 4.40 -22.49
N GLY A 167 7.24 3.20 -22.68
CA GLY A 167 6.52 1.95 -22.44
C GLY A 167 6.11 1.77 -20.98
N VAL A 168 6.94 2.21 -20.03
CA VAL A 168 6.58 2.25 -18.61
C VAL A 168 5.39 3.18 -18.38
N LYS A 169 5.44 4.42 -18.91
CA LYS A 169 4.36 5.40 -18.76
C LYS A 169 3.05 4.89 -19.36
N ASP A 170 3.10 4.37 -20.58
CA ASP A 170 1.95 3.79 -21.27
C ASP A 170 1.33 2.65 -20.46
N PHE A 171 2.15 1.78 -19.85
CA PHE A 171 1.67 0.69 -19.01
C PHE A 171 1.01 1.17 -17.71
N VAL A 172 1.58 2.18 -17.04
CA VAL A 172 0.99 2.79 -15.84
C VAL A 172 -0.37 3.42 -16.16
N LEU A 173 -0.43 4.27 -17.20
CA LEU A 173 -1.65 4.96 -17.60
C LEU A 173 -2.74 3.98 -18.03
N LYS A 174 -2.38 2.96 -18.82
CA LYS A 174 -3.30 1.89 -19.22
C LYS A 174 -3.86 1.16 -18.01
N THR A 175 -3.00 0.79 -17.04
CA THR A 175 -3.44 0.07 -15.83
C THR A 175 -4.44 0.89 -15.03
N VAL A 176 -4.19 2.20 -14.83
CA VAL A 176 -5.12 3.06 -14.09
C VAL A 176 -6.42 3.29 -14.87
N ALA A 177 -6.35 3.50 -16.18
CA ALA A 177 -7.53 3.67 -17.03
C ALA A 177 -8.42 2.42 -17.04
N GLU A 178 -7.83 1.23 -17.17
CA GLU A 178 -8.57 -0.04 -17.12
C GLU A 178 -9.16 -0.34 -15.73
N ALA A 179 -8.49 0.09 -14.66
CA ALA A 179 -8.99 -0.06 -13.31
C ALA A 179 -10.26 0.77 -13.06
N GLY A 180 -10.32 1.98 -13.63
CA GLY A 180 -11.48 2.87 -13.56
C GLY A 180 -11.95 3.13 -12.12
N PRO A 181 -13.25 2.94 -11.79
CA PRO A 181 -13.78 3.16 -10.44
C PRO A 181 -13.40 2.06 -9.44
N ASN A 182 -12.99 0.87 -9.89
CA ASN A 182 -12.86 -0.33 -9.06
C ASN A 182 -11.90 -0.20 -7.86
N PRO A 183 -10.76 0.52 -7.94
CA PRO A 183 -9.87 0.71 -6.79
C PRO A 183 -10.33 1.86 -5.88
N CYS A 184 -11.56 2.38 -6.03
CA CYS A 184 -12.10 3.49 -5.26
C CYS A 184 -11.17 4.73 -5.26
N PRO A 185 -10.90 5.34 -6.44
CA PRO A 185 -10.03 6.51 -6.53
C PRO A 185 -10.55 7.68 -5.69
N PRO A 186 -9.71 8.64 -5.27
CA PRO A 186 -8.32 8.82 -5.72
C PRO A 186 -7.36 7.74 -5.23
N VAL A 187 -6.56 7.17 -6.15
CA VAL A 187 -5.61 6.08 -5.82
C VAL A 187 -4.24 6.60 -5.41
N VAL A 188 -3.46 5.78 -4.72
CA VAL A 188 -2.00 5.91 -4.67
C VAL A 188 -1.39 4.84 -5.55
N VAL A 189 -0.51 5.23 -6.48
CA VAL A 189 0.06 4.32 -7.47
C VAL A 189 1.48 3.94 -7.07
N GLY A 190 1.69 2.67 -6.73
CA GLY A 190 3.03 2.10 -6.55
C GLY A 190 3.52 1.48 -7.84
N VAL A 191 4.73 1.83 -8.26
CA VAL A 191 5.32 1.33 -9.52
C VAL A 191 6.66 0.66 -9.21
N GLY A 192 6.79 -0.60 -9.60
CA GLY A 192 8.05 -1.34 -9.55
C GLY A 192 8.67 -1.40 -10.95
N ILE A 193 9.97 -1.13 -11.08
CA ILE A 193 10.69 -1.22 -12.36
C ILE A 193 11.99 -2.02 -12.16
N GLY A 194 12.19 -3.06 -12.98
CA GLY A 194 13.37 -3.91 -12.91
C GLY A 194 13.18 -5.16 -12.05
N GLY A 195 14.27 -5.76 -11.57
CA GLY A 195 14.26 -7.08 -10.91
C GLY A 195 13.90 -8.24 -11.84
N THR A 196 13.16 -9.19 -11.31
CA THR A 196 12.58 -10.37 -11.98
C THR A 196 11.06 -10.38 -11.81
N PHE A 197 10.37 -11.36 -12.39
CA PHE A 197 8.91 -11.48 -12.32
C PHE A 197 8.37 -11.44 -10.88
N ASP A 198 9.01 -12.14 -9.96
CA ASP A 198 8.65 -12.21 -8.54
C ASP A 198 9.02 -10.91 -7.78
N VAL A 199 10.18 -10.32 -8.08
CA VAL A 199 10.68 -9.12 -7.38
C VAL A 199 9.91 -7.87 -7.77
N VAL A 200 9.55 -7.69 -9.05
CA VAL A 200 8.96 -6.43 -9.51
C VAL A 200 7.60 -6.15 -8.87
N GLY A 201 6.81 -7.20 -8.60
CA GLY A 201 5.56 -7.08 -7.86
C GLY A 201 5.79 -6.58 -6.42
N TRP A 202 6.83 -7.09 -5.76
CA TRP A 202 7.22 -6.62 -4.43
C TRP A 202 7.70 -5.17 -4.45
N LEU A 203 8.48 -4.74 -5.45
CA LEU A 203 8.90 -3.34 -5.58
C LEU A 203 7.70 -2.40 -5.68
N ALA A 204 6.71 -2.73 -6.51
CA ALA A 204 5.48 -1.92 -6.63
C ALA A 204 4.72 -1.84 -5.31
N LYS A 205 4.67 -2.94 -4.54
CA LYS A 205 4.06 -2.98 -3.20
C LYS A 205 4.86 -2.12 -2.20
N LYS A 206 6.18 -2.26 -2.19
CA LYS A 206 7.11 -1.53 -1.32
C LYS A 206 7.04 -0.02 -1.57
N ALA A 207 6.87 0.40 -2.83
CA ALA A 207 6.67 1.80 -3.19
C ALA A 207 5.47 2.44 -2.49
N LEU A 208 4.39 1.68 -2.24
CA LEU A 208 3.23 2.15 -1.48
C LEU A 208 3.53 2.35 0.01
N MET A 209 4.55 1.71 0.56
CA MET A 209 4.88 1.79 1.98
C MET A 209 5.87 2.92 2.32
N ARG A 210 6.43 3.59 1.32
CA ARG A 210 7.26 4.79 1.50
C ARG A 210 6.49 5.86 2.27
N GLU A 211 7.21 6.85 2.78
CA GLU A 211 6.58 8.06 3.32
C GLU A 211 5.73 8.74 2.24
N PHE A 212 4.50 9.13 2.61
CA PHE A 212 3.54 9.70 1.67
C PHE A 212 4.02 11.07 1.19
N GLY A 213 3.99 11.33 -0.12
CA GLY A 213 4.50 12.57 -0.70
C GLY A 213 6.03 12.65 -0.84
N SER A 214 6.78 11.68 -0.31
CA SER A 214 8.22 11.57 -0.56
C SER A 214 8.50 11.29 -2.05
N ARG A 215 9.68 11.70 -2.53
CA ARG A 215 10.14 11.45 -3.90
C ARG A 215 11.34 10.52 -3.92
N HIS A 216 11.48 9.79 -5.03
CA HIS A 216 12.58 8.84 -5.20
C HIS A 216 13.94 9.57 -5.03
N PRO A 217 14.95 8.94 -4.38
CA PRO A 217 16.25 9.59 -4.16
C PRO A 217 17.01 9.92 -5.45
N ASP A 218 16.86 9.10 -6.50
CA ASP A 218 17.33 9.42 -7.85
C ASP A 218 16.43 10.48 -8.53
N PRO A 219 16.98 11.62 -8.96
CA PRO A 219 16.23 12.72 -9.58
C PRO A 219 15.45 12.34 -10.85
N ASN A 220 15.90 11.35 -11.63
CA ASN A 220 15.23 10.94 -12.86
C ASN A 220 13.91 10.25 -12.54
N TYR A 221 13.91 9.34 -11.56
CA TYR A 221 12.70 8.68 -11.09
C TYR A 221 11.80 9.63 -10.32
N ALA A 222 12.34 10.56 -9.52
CA ALA A 222 11.54 11.60 -8.87
C ALA A 222 10.77 12.46 -9.86
N LYS A 223 11.41 12.85 -10.97
CA LYS A 223 10.75 13.57 -12.06
C LYS A 223 9.66 12.72 -12.70
N LEU A 224 9.94 11.44 -12.95
CA LEU A 224 8.98 10.51 -13.55
C LEU A 224 7.75 10.28 -12.65
N GLU A 225 7.92 10.21 -11.33
CA GLU A 225 6.81 10.14 -10.36
C GLU A 225 5.85 11.33 -10.53
N LEU A 226 6.39 12.55 -10.63
CA LEU A 226 5.60 13.77 -10.81
C LEU A 226 4.91 13.82 -12.17
N GLU A 227 5.62 13.46 -13.25
CA GLU A 227 5.04 13.39 -14.59
C GLU A 227 3.89 12.37 -14.66
N LEU A 228 4.08 11.18 -14.08
CA LEU A 228 3.04 10.14 -14.03
C LEU A 228 1.83 10.59 -13.20
N LEU A 229 2.04 11.26 -12.07
CA LEU A 229 0.93 11.77 -11.25
C LEU A 229 0.10 12.79 -12.03
N GLU A 230 0.74 13.66 -12.80
CA GLU A 230 0.04 14.62 -13.65
C GLU A 230 -0.72 13.92 -14.78
N GLU A 231 -0.08 12.97 -15.47
CA GLU A 231 -0.70 12.23 -16.59
C GLU A 231 -1.84 11.32 -16.15
N VAL A 232 -1.71 10.64 -15.00
CA VAL A 232 -2.79 9.83 -14.41
C VAL A 232 -4.00 10.71 -14.09
N ASN A 233 -3.79 11.90 -13.53
CA ASN A 233 -4.88 12.83 -13.24
C ASN A 233 -5.53 13.40 -14.52
N LYS A 234 -4.77 13.52 -15.62
CA LYS A 234 -5.32 13.89 -16.94
C LYS A 234 -6.23 12.82 -17.56
N LEU A 235 -6.21 11.57 -17.08
CA LEU A 235 -7.14 10.54 -17.55
C LEU A 235 -8.60 10.88 -17.24
N GLY A 236 -8.85 11.74 -16.24
CA GLY A 236 -10.19 12.22 -15.95
C GLY A 236 -11.13 11.20 -15.29
N VAL A 237 -10.60 10.07 -14.79
CA VAL A 237 -11.39 9.05 -14.07
C VAL A 237 -12.07 9.68 -12.85
N GLY A 238 -11.31 10.46 -12.09
CA GLY A 238 -11.81 11.27 -10.97
C GLY A 238 -12.18 10.47 -9.72
N PRO A 239 -12.63 11.15 -8.64
CA PRO A 239 -13.01 10.49 -7.39
C PRO A 239 -14.14 9.48 -7.60
N GLN A 240 -13.97 8.27 -7.06
CA GLN A 240 -14.84 7.09 -7.24
C GLN A 240 -15.15 6.72 -8.70
N GLY A 241 -14.39 7.25 -9.67
CA GLY A 241 -14.61 7.03 -11.11
C GLY A 241 -15.82 7.76 -11.69
N LEU A 242 -16.27 8.84 -11.04
CA LEU A 242 -17.42 9.65 -11.47
C LEU A 242 -17.03 10.86 -12.32
N GLY A 243 -15.80 10.87 -12.85
CA GLY A 243 -15.24 12.00 -13.59
C GLY A 243 -14.69 13.07 -12.66
N GLY A 244 -13.57 13.68 -13.07
CA GLY A 244 -12.93 14.73 -12.28
C GLY A 244 -11.42 14.76 -12.51
N ARG A 245 -10.77 15.77 -11.92
CA ARG A 245 -9.33 15.97 -12.05
C ARG A 245 -8.54 15.02 -11.15
N ILE A 246 -9.08 14.62 -10.01
CA ILE A 246 -8.33 13.88 -8.99
C ILE A 246 -8.60 12.38 -9.16
N THR A 247 -7.78 11.74 -9.98
CA THR A 247 -7.74 10.28 -10.15
C THR A 247 -6.74 9.61 -9.20
N ALA A 248 -5.62 10.28 -8.92
CA ALA A 248 -4.58 9.78 -8.03
C ALA A 248 -4.08 10.89 -7.09
N LEU A 249 -3.75 10.49 -5.86
CA LEU A 249 -3.16 11.36 -4.83
C LEU A 249 -1.64 11.41 -4.94
N ASP A 250 -1.02 10.28 -5.27
CA ASP A 250 0.43 10.16 -5.35
C ASP A 250 0.86 9.02 -6.29
N VAL A 251 2.07 9.14 -6.83
CA VAL A 251 2.75 8.08 -7.60
C VAL A 251 4.15 7.92 -7.04
N ARG A 252 4.53 6.68 -6.73
CA ARG A 252 5.84 6.36 -6.14
C ARG A 252 6.47 5.19 -6.88
N ILE A 253 7.75 5.31 -7.18
CA ILE A 253 8.53 4.33 -7.91
C ILE A 253 9.53 3.66 -6.94
N GLU A 254 9.72 2.36 -7.11
CA GLU A 254 10.84 1.59 -6.58
C GLU A 254 11.52 0.84 -7.72
N THR A 255 12.84 0.71 -7.63
CA THR A 255 13.63 0.12 -8.73
C THR A 255 14.62 -0.92 -8.24
N ALA A 256 14.96 -1.85 -9.12
CA ALA A 256 16.06 -2.79 -8.91
C ALA A 256 16.79 -3.08 -10.22
N PRO A 257 18.07 -3.50 -10.18
CA PRO A 257 18.76 -4.03 -11.34
C PRO A 257 17.97 -5.18 -11.98
N CYS A 258 18.05 -5.32 -13.29
CA CYS A 258 17.44 -6.43 -14.03
C CYS A 258 18.37 -6.92 -15.14
N HIS A 259 18.03 -8.08 -15.73
CA HIS A 259 18.77 -8.61 -16.87
C HIS A 259 18.64 -7.68 -18.08
N ILE A 260 19.74 -7.46 -18.83
CA ILE A 260 19.81 -6.51 -19.95
C ILE A 260 18.74 -6.70 -21.04
N GLY A 261 18.22 -7.92 -21.19
CA GLY A 261 17.17 -8.27 -22.15
C GLY A 261 15.73 -8.05 -21.67
N ALA A 262 15.52 -7.57 -20.44
CA ALA A 262 14.19 -7.43 -19.84
C ALA A 262 13.98 -6.04 -19.26
N LEU A 263 12.72 -5.60 -19.23
CA LEU A 263 12.25 -4.44 -18.48
C LEU A 263 10.96 -4.84 -17.72
N PRO A 264 11.07 -5.57 -16.60
CA PRO A 264 9.91 -5.89 -15.77
C PRO A 264 9.30 -4.61 -15.21
N VAL A 265 7.98 -4.51 -15.23
CA VAL A 265 7.22 -3.40 -14.65
C VAL A 265 6.00 -3.94 -13.93
N ALA A 266 5.73 -3.44 -12.72
CA ALA A 266 4.49 -3.71 -12.01
C ALA A 266 3.87 -2.41 -11.52
N VAL A 267 2.54 -2.39 -11.51
CA VAL A 267 1.72 -1.31 -10.97
C VAL A 267 0.84 -1.92 -9.90
N ASN A 268 1.04 -1.50 -8.65
CA ASN A 268 0.19 -1.86 -7.53
C ASN A 268 -0.63 -0.63 -7.11
N LEU A 269 -1.95 -0.73 -7.26
CA LEU A 269 -2.85 0.37 -6.92
C LEU A 269 -3.27 0.26 -5.47
N ASP A 270 -3.27 1.39 -4.75
CA ASP A 270 -3.91 1.53 -3.45
C ASP A 270 -5.11 2.46 -3.53
N CYS A 271 -6.18 2.13 -2.81
CA CYS A 271 -7.38 2.96 -2.79
C CYS A 271 -7.16 4.24 -1.98
N HIS A 272 -8.16 5.11 -1.96
CA HIS A 272 -8.16 6.31 -1.11
C HIS A 272 -7.84 5.96 0.35
N ALA A 273 -8.34 4.82 0.87
CA ALA A 273 -7.98 4.30 2.19
C ALA A 273 -6.53 3.75 2.25
N HIS A 274 -5.55 4.65 2.07
CA HIS A 274 -4.12 4.38 2.13
C HIS A 274 -3.69 4.15 3.59
N ARG A 275 -3.79 2.89 4.02
CA ARG A 275 -3.62 2.47 5.43
C ARG A 275 -2.26 1.82 5.66
N VAL A 276 -1.29 2.64 6.06
CA VAL A 276 0.07 2.21 6.38
C VAL A 276 0.49 2.75 7.74
N GLY A 277 1.09 1.92 8.59
CA GLY A 277 1.62 2.29 9.90
C GLY A 277 3.01 1.73 10.11
N VAL A 278 3.83 2.40 10.91
CA VAL A 278 5.21 1.99 11.18
C VAL A 278 5.40 1.87 12.68
N TRP A 279 6.10 0.82 13.09
CA TRP A 279 6.68 0.70 14.41
C TRP A 279 8.18 0.45 14.26
N GLU A 280 8.98 1.21 14.98
CA GLU A 280 10.43 1.08 14.99
C GLU A 280 10.87 0.92 16.44
N LYS A 281 11.82 0.03 16.64
CA LYS A 281 12.55 -0.14 17.89
C LYS A 281 14.01 0.17 17.63
#